data_AF-A0AAW3ARH8-F1
#
_entry.id   AF-A0AAW3ARH8-F1
#
_cell.length_a   1.000
_cell.length_b   1.000
_cell.length_c   1.000
_cell.angle_alpha   90.00
_cell.angle_beta   90.00
_cell.angle_gamma   90.00
#
_symmetry.space_group_name_H-M   'P 1'
#
loop_
_entity.id
_entity.type
_entity.pdbx_description
1 polymer ?
#
loop_
_entity_poly.entity_id
_entity_poly.type
_entity_poly.pdbx_seq_one_letter_code
_entity_poly.pdbx_strand_id
1 'polypeptide(L)'
;MPEEQEHLRRTIEAHTAALGFGPVNHYIGRMSPNAARLCTLKGGFLYDSDRYVDNQRYDTPSLRQYDGGEGCQVVVVPCLLDVSGIKYVCIGRLHGVTAALSTPKGRAFGVLYE
;
A
#
# COMPACT_ATOMS: atom_id res chain seq x y z
N MET A 1 -14.81 9.28 6.86
CA MET A 1 -16.09 9.49 6.13
C MET A 1 -16.82 8.16 6.02
N PRO A 2 -18.17 8.10 6.15
CA PRO A 2 -18.92 6.85 6.03
C PRO A 2 -18.72 6.14 4.68
N GLU A 3 -18.55 6.91 3.61
CA GLU A 3 -18.37 6.39 2.26
C GLU A 3 -17.08 5.55 2.10
N GLU A 4 -15.96 5.99 2.66
CA GLU A 4 -14.69 5.25 2.58
C GLU A 4 -14.76 3.91 3.33
N GLN A 5 -15.48 3.86 4.45
CA GLN A 5 -15.70 2.62 5.20
C GLN A 5 -16.59 1.66 4.41
N GLU A 6 -17.62 2.18 3.75
CA GLU A 6 -18.51 1.36 2.93
C GLU A 6 -17.78 0.80 1.71
N HIS A 7 -16.92 1.60 1.07
CA HIS A 7 -16.04 1.10 0.01
C HIS A 7 -15.09 0.01 0.51
N LEU A 8 -14.49 0.17 1.69
CA LEU A 8 -13.63 -0.84 2.29
C LEU A 8 -14.41 -2.15 2.58
N ARG A 9 -15.58 -2.05 3.20
CA ARG A 9 -16.44 -3.20 3.51
C ARG A 9 -16.83 -3.97 2.25
N ARG A 10 -17.32 -3.27 1.22
CA ARG A 10 -17.68 -3.86 -0.07
C ARG A 10 -16.47 -4.51 -0.76
N THR A 11 -15.29 -3.92 -0.62
CA THR A 11 -14.05 -4.48 -1.19
C THR A 11 -13.67 -5.79 -0.51
N ILE A 12 -13.73 -5.85 0.82
CA ILE A 12 -13.46 -7.07 1.60
C ILE A 12 -14.46 -8.17 1.23
N GLU A 13 -15.75 -7.83 1.12
CA GLU A 13 -16.80 -8.77 0.72
C GLU A 13 -16.58 -9.31 -0.69
N ALA A 14 -16.28 -8.44 -1.65
CA ALA A 14 -16.00 -8.84 -3.02
C ALA A 14 -14.78 -9.76 -3.13
N HIS A 15 -13.70 -9.45 -2.42
CA HIS A 15 -12.50 -10.30 -2.37
C HIS A 15 -12.82 -11.66 -1.74
N THR A 16 -13.53 -11.66 -0.61
CA THR A 16 -13.89 -12.90 0.09
C THR A 16 -14.80 -13.77 -0.76
N ALA A 17 -15.78 -13.18 -1.45
CA ALA A 17 -16.66 -13.91 -2.35
C ALA A 17 -15.93 -14.47 -3.58
N ALA A 18 -14.96 -13.74 -4.13
CA ALA A 18 -14.23 -14.14 -5.33
C ALA A 18 -13.11 -15.16 -5.04
N LEU A 19 -12.41 -15.04 -3.91
CA LEU A 19 -11.19 -15.77 -3.60
C LEU A 19 -11.35 -16.79 -2.46
N GLY A 20 -12.47 -16.72 -1.70
CA GLY A 20 -12.71 -17.53 -0.51
C GLY A 20 -12.04 -17.01 0.76
N PHE A 21 -11.27 -15.93 0.66
CA PHE A 21 -10.59 -15.28 1.79
C PHE A 21 -10.53 -13.76 1.61
N GLY A 22 -10.49 -13.03 2.72
CA GLY A 22 -10.38 -11.58 2.73
C GLY A 22 -8.98 -11.09 2.36
N PRO A 23 -8.85 -9.84 1.91
CA PRO A 23 -7.55 -9.25 1.59
C PRO A 23 -6.67 -9.14 2.85
N VAL A 24 -5.40 -9.51 2.72
CA VAL A 24 -4.42 -9.45 3.81
C VAL A 24 -3.60 -8.16 3.81
N ASN A 25 -3.70 -7.35 2.76
CA ASN A 25 -2.98 -6.09 2.60
C ASN A 25 -3.94 -4.93 2.38
N HIS A 26 -3.56 -3.78 2.91
CA HIS A 26 -4.21 -2.49 2.67
C HIS A 26 -3.33 -1.62 1.77
N TYR A 27 -3.83 -1.28 0.58
CA TYR A 27 -3.21 -0.32 -0.34
C TYR A 27 -4.28 0.36 -1.21
N ILE A 28 -4.49 1.65 -0.99
CA ILE A 28 -5.45 2.50 -1.71
C ILE A 28 -4.74 3.29 -2.83
N GLY A 29 -3.46 3.60 -2.65
CA GLY A 29 -2.63 4.45 -3.50
C GLY A 29 -2.96 5.93 -3.30
N ARG A 30 -4.08 6.40 -3.88
CA ARG A 30 -4.55 7.78 -3.70
C ARG A 30 -5.46 7.86 -2.48
N MET A 31 -4.82 8.06 -1.34
CA MET A 31 -5.44 8.03 -0.03
C MET A 31 -5.94 9.40 0.45
N SER A 32 -6.99 9.38 1.28
CA SER A 32 -7.37 10.53 2.10
C SER A 32 -6.58 10.54 3.42
N PRO A 33 -6.68 11.61 4.24
CA PRO A 33 -6.10 11.63 5.58
C PRO A 33 -6.62 10.53 6.52
N ASN A 34 -7.74 9.88 6.19
CA ASN A 34 -8.33 8.82 7.03
C ASN A 34 -7.76 7.43 6.75
N ALA A 35 -7.07 7.21 5.63
CA ALA A 35 -6.72 5.88 5.15
C ALA A 35 -5.92 5.05 6.18
N ALA A 36 -4.98 5.67 6.89
CA ALA A 36 -4.23 4.99 7.95
C ALA A 36 -5.14 4.45 9.07
N ARG A 37 -6.22 5.17 9.39
CA ARG A 37 -7.22 4.71 10.37
C ARG A 37 -8.16 3.67 9.78
N LEU A 38 -8.46 3.73 8.49
CA LEU A 38 -9.26 2.72 7.80
C LEU A 38 -8.55 1.35 7.76
N CYS A 39 -7.21 1.33 7.70
CA CYS A 39 -6.45 0.08 7.85
C CYS A 39 -6.69 -0.60 9.21
N THR A 40 -7.09 0.16 10.24
CA THR A 40 -7.41 -0.39 11.57
C THR A 40 -8.86 -0.88 11.71
N LEU A 41 -9.72 -0.64 10.70
CA LEU A 41 -11.09 -1.17 10.72
C LEU A 41 -11.09 -2.70 10.66
N LYS A 42 -12.11 -3.33 11.26
CA LYS A 42 -12.30 -4.79 11.25
C LYS A 42 -12.18 -5.35 9.84
N GLY A 43 -11.23 -6.27 9.66
CA GLY A 43 -10.78 -6.79 8.37
C GLY A 43 -9.42 -7.49 8.43
N GLY A 44 -8.63 -7.26 9.49
CA GLY A 44 -7.46 -8.09 9.83
C GLY A 44 -6.33 -8.02 8.79
N PHE A 45 -6.04 -6.84 8.26
CA PHE A 45 -4.88 -6.66 7.38
C PHE A 45 -3.59 -6.96 8.15
N LEU A 46 -2.70 -7.73 7.51
CA LEU A 46 -1.39 -8.04 8.04
C LEU A 46 -0.43 -6.85 7.91
N TYR A 47 -0.57 -6.04 6.85
CA TYR A 47 0.27 -4.88 6.61
C TYR A 47 -0.39 -3.82 5.73
N ASP A 48 0.05 -2.57 5.94
CA ASP A 48 -0.28 -1.39 5.13
C ASP A 48 0.88 -1.07 4.16
N SER A 49 0.55 -0.75 2.92
CA SER A 49 1.52 -0.41 1.88
C SER A 49 1.35 1.00 1.31
N ASP A 50 0.44 1.81 1.86
CA ASP A 50 0.19 3.19 1.42
C ASP A 50 1.27 4.21 1.85
N ARG A 51 2.50 3.75 2.11
CA ARG A 51 3.63 4.56 2.55
C ARG A 51 4.82 4.38 1.60
N TYR A 52 5.53 5.49 1.34
CA TYR A 52 6.60 5.56 0.34
C TYR A 52 7.91 6.13 0.91
N VAL A 53 8.02 6.20 2.23
CA VAL A 53 9.01 7.06 2.91
C VAL A 53 10.28 6.33 3.34
N ASP A 54 10.30 5.00 3.26
CA ASP A 54 11.40 4.18 3.75
C ASP A 54 11.62 2.97 2.81
N ASN A 55 12.78 2.34 2.92
CA ASN A 55 13.16 1.13 2.19
C ASN A 55 13.00 -0.13 3.04
N GLN A 56 12.74 -0.01 4.35
CA GLN A 56 12.52 -1.13 5.26
C GLN A 56 11.10 -1.15 5.81
N ARG A 57 10.66 -2.33 6.26
CA ARG A 57 9.42 -2.46 7.02
C ARG A 57 9.58 -1.82 8.40
N TYR A 58 8.52 -1.21 8.90
CA TYR A 58 8.50 -0.63 10.24
C TYR A 58 7.09 -0.69 10.83
N ASP A 59 7.00 -0.66 12.14
CA ASP A 59 5.71 -0.61 12.82
C ASP A 59 5.27 0.85 13.05
N THR A 60 3.98 1.13 12.90
CA THR A 60 3.45 2.46 13.26
C THR A 60 3.41 2.64 14.78
N PRO A 61 3.35 3.88 15.29
CA PRO A 61 2.76 4.12 16.60
C PRO A 61 1.34 3.54 16.67
N SER A 62 0.82 3.33 17.88
CA SER A 62 -0.57 2.89 18.06
C SER A 62 -1.54 3.86 17.40
N LEU A 63 -2.20 3.43 16.34
CA LEU A 63 -3.17 4.20 15.60
C LEU A 63 -4.53 4.06 16.27
N ARG A 64 -5.20 5.18 16.52
CA ARG A 64 -6.54 5.16 17.09
C ARG A 64 -7.50 4.50 16.12
N GLN A 65 -8.18 3.45 16.58
CA GLN A 65 -9.18 2.76 15.77
C GLN A 65 -10.29 3.71 15.33
N TYR A 66 -10.86 3.42 14.17
CA TYR A 66 -11.93 4.23 13.62
C TYR A 66 -13.22 4.08 14.43
N ASP A 67 -13.54 2.88 14.93
CA ASP A 67 -14.72 2.56 15.74
C ASP A 67 -14.62 3.03 17.20
N GLY A 68 -13.53 3.73 17.55
CA GLY A 68 -13.29 4.24 18.90
C GLY A 68 -12.68 3.21 19.86
N GLY A 69 -12.33 2.01 19.38
CA GLY A 69 -11.60 1.02 20.15
C GLY A 69 -10.18 1.44 20.53
N GLU A 70 -9.50 0.57 21.29
CA GLU A 70 -8.11 0.77 21.69
C GLU A 70 -7.19 0.92 20.47
N GLY A 71 -6.13 1.71 20.61
CA GLY A 71 -5.21 1.95 19.50
C GLY A 71 -4.48 0.66 19.09
N CYS A 72 -4.45 0.36 17.79
CA CYS A 72 -3.72 -0.79 17.27
C CYS A 72 -2.49 -0.35 16.48
N GLN A 73 -1.44 -1.13 16.57
CA GLN A 73 -0.25 -0.98 15.74
C GLN A 73 -0.48 -1.68 14.39
N VAL A 74 0.08 -1.11 13.33
CA VAL A 74 0.04 -1.68 11.98
C VAL A 74 1.47 -1.81 11.47
N VAL A 75 1.77 -2.93 10.81
CA VAL A 75 3.04 -3.11 10.11
C VAL A 75 2.96 -2.38 8.77
N VAL A 76 3.92 -1.49 8.50
CA VAL A 76 4.06 -0.86 7.19
C VAL A 76 5.09 -1.61 6.37
N VAL A 77 4.72 -1.97 5.15
CA VAL A 77 5.64 -2.45 4.10
C VAL A 77 5.61 -1.42 2.97
N PRO A 78 6.63 -0.53 2.89
CA PRO A 78 6.61 0.58 1.95
C PRO A 78 6.52 0.14 0.48
N CYS A 79 5.77 0.88 -0.32
CA CYS A 79 5.72 0.75 -1.77
C CYS A 79 6.56 1.82 -2.47
N LEU A 80 6.85 1.62 -3.76
CA LEU A 80 7.63 2.54 -4.59
C LEU A 80 6.84 2.95 -5.84
N LEU A 81 6.68 4.27 -6.05
CA LEU A 81 6.02 4.81 -7.24
C LEU A 81 6.99 4.99 -8.42
N ASP A 82 8.22 5.41 -8.15
CA ASP A 82 9.29 5.65 -9.12
C ASP A 82 9.82 4.34 -9.74
N VAL A 83 9.86 3.27 -8.95
CA VAL A 83 10.22 1.91 -9.39
C VAL A 83 9.00 1.12 -9.89
N SER A 84 7.87 1.78 -10.18
CA SER A 84 6.66 1.14 -10.73
C SER A 84 6.50 1.32 -12.25
N GLY A 85 5.49 0.68 -12.84
CA GLY A 85 5.08 0.93 -14.24
C GLY A 85 4.27 2.22 -14.43
N ILE A 86 3.75 2.82 -13.34
CA ILE A 86 2.85 3.98 -13.45
C ILE A 86 3.55 5.22 -14.03
N LYS A 87 4.88 5.32 -13.86
CA LYS A 87 5.70 6.43 -14.39
C LYS A 87 5.59 6.61 -15.90
N TYR A 88 5.34 5.52 -16.65
CA TYR A 88 5.22 5.58 -18.11
C TYR A 88 3.91 6.26 -18.54
N VAL A 89 2.88 6.20 -17.69
CA VAL A 89 1.58 6.82 -17.93
C VAL A 89 1.56 8.26 -17.42
N CYS A 90 2.14 8.52 -16.24
CA CYS A 90 2.03 9.84 -15.60
C CYS A 90 3.02 10.90 -16.13
N ILE A 91 4.18 10.49 -16.67
CA ILE A 91 5.28 11.43 -17.01
C ILE A 91 5.48 11.55 -18.53
N GLY A 92 4.71 10.83 -19.35
CA GLY A 92 4.75 10.95 -20.82
C GLY A 92 6.06 10.55 -21.48
N ARG A 93 6.97 9.86 -20.77
CA ARG A 93 8.25 9.38 -21.33
C ARG A 93 8.23 7.87 -21.55
N LEU A 94 7.85 7.46 -22.76
CA LEU A 94 8.16 6.14 -23.32
C LEU A 94 9.62 6.14 -23.79
N HIS A 95 10.56 5.82 -22.90
CA HIS A 95 11.92 5.47 -23.31
C HIS A 95 12.05 3.94 -23.28
N GLY A 96 12.52 3.36 -24.39
CA GLY A 96 12.50 1.93 -24.68
C GLY A 96 13.05 1.03 -23.57
N VAL A 97 12.48 -0.17 -23.49
CA VAL A 97 12.81 -1.22 -22.52
C VAL A 97 14.15 -1.85 -22.91
N THR A 98 15.28 -1.28 -22.48
CA THR A 98 16.59 -1.92 -22.76
C THR A 98 17.54 -1.87 -21.56
N ALA A 99 18.05 -3.06 -21.21
CA ALA A 99 18.99 -3.41 -20.13
C ALA A 99 18.46 -3.25 -18.68
N ALA A 100 18.33 -4.38 -17.98
CA ALA A 100 17.86 -4.45 -16.59
C ALA A 100 18.57 -3.42 -15.68
N LEU A 101 19.91 -3.33 -15.75
CA LEU A 101 20.73 -2.40 -14.95
C LEU A 101 20.60 -0.92 -15.34
N SER A 102 20.19 -0.62 -16.57
CA SER A 102 20.03 0.78 -17.02
C SER A 102 18.69 1.37 -16.54
N THR A 103 17.68 0.51 -16.33
CA THR A 103 16.37 0.90 -15.82
C THR A 103 16.43 1.31 -14.35
N PRO A 104 15.50 2.16 -13.86
CA PRO A 104 15.39 2.49 -12.44
C PRO A 104 15.31 1.24 -11.54
N LYS A 105 14.68 0.16 -12.02
CA LYS A 105 14.60 -1.12 -11.31
C LYS A 105 15.97 -1.76 -11.09
N GLY A 106 16.79 -1.89 -12.14
CA GLY A 106 18.11 -2.50 -11.97
C GLY A 106 19.11 -1.62 -11.25
N ARG A 107 19.00 -0.28 -11.34
CA ARG A 107 19.80 0.61 -10.49
C ARG A 107 19.45 0.48 -9.01
N ALA A 108 18.16 0.45 -8.68
CA ALA A 108 17.70 0.24 -7.31
C ALA A 108 18.19 -1.10 -6.75
N PHE A 109 18.15 -2.16 -7.57
CA PHE A 109 18.71 -3.45 -7.19
C PHE A 109 20.23 -3.38 -6.98
N GLY A 110 20.99 -2.73 -7.87
CA GLY A 110 22.43 -2.57 -7.70
C GLY A 110 22.80 -1.94 -6.36
N VAL A 111 22.20 -0.81 -6.01
CA VAL A 111 22.52 -0.07 -4.77
C VAL A 111 22.15 -0.83 -3.49
N LEU A 112 21.04 -1.58 -3.49
CA LEU A 112 20.56 -2.27 -2.28
C LEU A 112 21.32 -3.57 -1.97
N TYR A 113 22.03 -4.14 -2.95
CA TYR A 113 22.64 -5.46 -2.86
C TYR A 113 24.15 -5.45 -3.21
N GLU A 114 24.83 -4.30 -3.09
CA GLU A 114 26.31 -4.24 -3.08
C GLU A 114 26.90 -4.77 -1.76
#